data_AF-A0AAD1LVA8-F1
#
_entry.id   AF-A0AAD1LVA8-F1
#
_cell.length_a   1.000
_cell.length_b   1.000
_cell.length_c   1.000
_cell.angle_alpha   90.00
_cell.angle_beta   90.00
_cell.angle_gamma   90.00
#
_symmetry.space_group_name_H-M   'P 1'
#
loop_
_entity.id
_entity.type
_entity.pdbx_description
1 polymer ?
#
loop_
_entity_poly.entity_id
_entity_poly.type
_entity_poly.pdbx_seq_one_letter_code
_entity_poly.pdbx_strand_id
1 'polypeptide(L)' 'MKEEYDFSTAKRGPVTNSEGKTRITIMLDDEVIKAAYEYAESLGTGYQTVINHLLRQGLLSKTAHSLE' A
#
# COMPACT_ATOMS: atom_id res chain seq x y z
N MET A 1 13.76 -20.42 4.49
CA MET A 1 12.96 -19.46 5.29
C MET A 1 12.16 -20.28 6.29
N LYS A 2 12.02 -19.84 7.54
CA LYS A 2 11.21 -20.58 8.54
C LYS A 2 9.74 -20.19 8.39
N GLU A 3 8.88 -21.19 8.52
CA GLU A 3 7.45 -21.12 8.19
C GLU A 3 6.61 -20.44 9.28
N GLU A 4 7.08 -20.39 10.53
CA GLU A 4 6.37 -19.70 11.61
C GLU A 4 7.34 -19.01 12.58
N TYR A 5 6.94 -17.81 12.99
CA TYR A 5 7.66 -16.99 13.96
C TYR A 5 6.68 -16.67 15.10
N ASP A 6 6.99 -17.14 16.31
CA ASP A 6 6.17 -16.90 17.50
C ASP A 6 6.45 -15.50 18.06
N PHE A 7 5.46 -14.61 17.96
CA PHE A 7 5.55 -13.22 18.41
C PHE A 7 4.84 -12.98 19.76
N SER A 8 4.61 -14.04 20.55
CA SER A 8 3.83 -13.97 21.79
C SER A 8 4.46 -13.07 22.86
N THR A 9 5.75 -12.73 22.73
CA THR A 9 6.50 -11.88 23.66
C THR A 9 6.92 -10.53 23.07
N ALA A 10 6.51 -10.21 21.83
CA ALA A 10 6.90 -8.97 21.16
C ALA A 10 6.16 -7.75 21.74
N LYS A 11 6.88 -6.90 22.47
CA LYS A 11 6.38 -5.64 23.03
C LYS A 11 6.13 -4.65 21.89
N ARG A 12 4.86 -4.43 21.52
CA ARG A 12 4.46 -3.42 20.51
C ARG A 12 4.84 -2.03 21.03
N GLY A 13 5.91 -1.45 20.48
CA GLY A 13 6.23 -0.04 20.69
C GLY A 13 5.07 0.86 20.23
N PRO A 14 5.03 2.13 20.67
CA PRO A 14 4.01 3.08 20.22
C PRO A 14 4.03 3.13 18.70
N VAL A 15 2.94 2.66 18.09
CA VAL A 15 2.78 2.68 16.64
C VAL A 15 2.71 4.16 16.28
N THR A 16 3.81 4.70 15.75
CA THR A 16 3.81 6.05 15.16
C THR A 16 2.65 6.07 14.17
N ASN A 17 1.63 6.87 14.47
CA ASN A 17 0.55 7.12 13.54
C ASN A 17 1.22 7.57 12.24
N SER A 18 0.98 6.83 11.17
CA SER A 18 1.42 7.25 9.84
C SER A 18 0.59 8.48 9.50
N GLU A 19 1.09 9.68 9.84
CA GLU A 19 0.38 10.93 9.61
C GLU A 19 -0.12 10.99 8.15
N GLY A 20 -1.44 11.08 7.97
CA GLY A 20 -2.08 11.11 6.65
C GLY A 20 -2.36 9.77 5.97
N LYS A 21 -2.08 8.62 6.60
CA LYS A 21 -2.43 7.29 6.05
C LYS A 21 -3.46 6.57 6.91
N THR A 22 -4.64 6.34 6.36
CA THR A 22 -5.67 5.52 7.00
C THR A 22 -5.48 4.05 6.64
N ARG A 23 -5.36 3.18 7.65
CA ARG A 23 -5.35 1.73 7.43
C ARG A 23 -6.75 1.29 7.02
N ILE A 24 -6.89 0.78 5.80
CA ILE A 24 -8.12 0.20 5.28
C ILE A 24 -7.90 -1.27 4.93
N THR A 25 -8.96 -2.06 5.07
CA THR A 25 -9.00 -3.42 4.53
C THR A 25 -9.73 -3.36 3.20
N ILE A 26 -9.03 -3.65 2.11
CA ILE A 26 -9.60 -3.74 0.76
C ILE A 26 -9.20 -5.08 0.16
N MET A 27 -10.10 -5.67 -0.63
CA MET A 27 -9.76 -6.80 -1.49
C MET A 27 -9.21 -6.23 -2.80
N LEU A 28 -8.06 -6.75 -3.20
CA LEU A 28 -7.40 -6.43 -4.47
C LEU A 28 -7.23 -7.74 -5.23
N ASP A 29 -7.41 -7.68 -6.54
CA ASP A 29 -7.11 -8.80 -7.42
C ASP A 29 -5.63 -9.19 -7.36
N ASP A 30 -5.37 -10.50 -7.46
CA ASP A 30 -4.01 -11.06 -7.38
C ASP A 30 -3.10 -10.49 -8.48
N GLU A 31 -3.65 -10.29 -9.69
CA GLU A 31 -2.94 -9.65 -10.81
C GLU A 31 -2.49 -8.21 -10.48
N VAL A 32 -3.31 -7.45 -9.74
CA VAL A 32 -2.98 -6.08 -9.35
C VAL A 32 -1.88 -6.07 -8.29
N ILE A 33 -1.95 -7.00 -7.33
CA ILE A 33 -0.91 -7.16 -6.30
C ILE A 33 0.43 -7.53 -6.95
N LYS A 34 0.41 -8.49 -7.87
CA LYS A 34 1.60 -8.94 -8.59
C LYS A 34 2.22 -7.83 -9.43
N ALA A 35 1.41 -7.12 -10.22
CA ALA A 35 1.89 -5.99 -11.02
C ALA A 35 2.47 -4.87 -10.13
N ALA A 36 1.82 -4.57 -9.00
CA ALA A 36 2.33 -3.60 -8.04
C ALA A 36 3.66 -4.04 -7.40
N TYR A 37 3.87 -5.34 -7.21
CA TYR A 37 5.11 -5.91 -6.69
C TYR A 37 6.27 -5.71 -7.67
N GLU A 38 6.07 -6.08 -8.93
CA GLU A 38 7.09 -5.93 -9.99
C GLU A 38 7.47 -4.44 -10.20
N TYR A 39 6.47 -3.55 -10.16
CA TYR A 39 6.70 -2.10 -10.23
C TYR A 39 7.46 -1.57 -9.01
N ALA A 40 7.14 -2.09 -7.82
CA ALA A 40 7.77 -1.69 -6.58
C ALA A 40 9.24 -2.11 -6.53
N GLU A 41 9.56 -3.32 -7.00
CA GLU A 41 10.94 -3.82 -7.12
C GLU A 41 11.76 -2.95 -8.08
N SER A 42 11.19 -2.57 -9.23
CA SER A 42 11.88 -1.70 -10.19
C SER A 42 12.19 -0.31 -9.62
N LEU A 43 11.32 0.22 -8.77
CA LEU A 43 11.45 1.55 -8.16
C LEU A 43 12.16 1.55 -6.80
N GLY A 44 12.46 0.37 -6.25
CA GLY A 44 13.01 0.24 -4.89
C GLY A 44 12.08 0.80 -3.81
N THR A 45 10.77 0.77 -4.04
CA THR A 45 9.75 1.29 -3.10
C THR A 45 8.84 0.18 -2.60
N GLY A 46 7.95 0.48 -1.64
CA GLY A 46 6.95 -0.48 -1.18
C GLY A 46 5.75 -0.58 -2.12
N TYR A 47 5.20 -1.77 -2.32
CA TYR A 47 3.99 -1.99 -3.14
C TYR A 47 2.81 -1.10 -2.69
N GLN A 48 2.66 -0.84 -1.38
CA GLN A 48 1.64 0.06 -0.85
C GLN A 48 1.81 1.51 -1.34
N THR A 49 3.05 1.96 -1.55
CA THR A 49 3.34 3.29 -2.10
C THR A 49 2.93 3.36 -3.57
N VAL A 50 3.24 2.31 -4.35
CA VAL A 50 2.84 2.19 -5.77
C VAL A 50 1.32 2.22 -5.89
N ILE A 51 0.61 1.38 -5.14
CA ILE A 51 -0.85 1.31 -5.15
C ILE A 51 -1.47 2.66 -4.78
N ASN A 52 -0.98 3.30 -3.71
CA ASN A 52 -1.48 4.62 -3.32
C ASN A 52 -1.22 5.68 -4.39
N HIS A 53 -0.06 5.65 -5.06
CA HIS A 53 0.26 6.58 -6.13
C HIS A 53 -0.68 6.40 -7.33
N LEU A 54 -0.93 5.15 -7.74
CA LEU A 54 -1.86 4.82 -8.83
C LEU A 54 -3.29 5.22 -8.48
N LEU A 55 -3.77 4.90 -7.27
CA LEU A 55 -5.08 5.32 -6.79
C LEU A 55 -5.19 6.85 -6.75
N ARG A 56 -4.12 7.54 -6.31
CA ARG A 56 -4.06 9.00 -6.29
C ARG A 56 -4.15 9.58 -7.70
N GLN A 57 -3.41 9.03 -8.66
CA GLN A 57 -3.49 9.46 -10.05
C GLN A 57 -4.88 9.18 -10.63
N GLY A 58 -5.43 7.99 -10.44
CA GLY A 58 -6.74 7.63 -10.99
C GLY A 58 -7.91 8.44 -10.40
N LEU A 59 -7.88 8.72 -9.10
CA LEU A 59 -8.96 9.41 -8.39
C LEU A 59 -8.79 10.94 -8.40
N LEU A 60 -7.58 11.46 -8.15
CA LEU A 60 -7.34 12.90 -8.11
C LEU A 60 -7.14 13.51 -9.50
N SER A 61 -6.65 12.76 -10.49
CA SER A 61 -6.60 13.26 -11.88
C SER A 61 -8.00 13.37 -12.48
N LYS A 62 -8.92 12.47 -12.12
CA LYS A 62 -10.32 12.56 -12.58
C LYS A 62 -11.05 13.77 -12.02
N THR A 63 -10.71 14.22 -10.82
CA THR A 63 -11.26 15.45 -10.24
C THR A 63 -10.90 16.69 -11.06
N ALA A 64 -9.81 16.67 -11.84
CA ALA A 64 -9.47 17.76 -12.74
C ALA A 64 -10.29 17.79 -14.05
N HIS A 65 -10.99 16.69 -14.40
CA HIS A 65 -11.73 16.56 -15.67
C HIS A 65 -13.25 16.49 -15.52
N SER A 66 -13.79 16.66 -14.31
CA SER A 66 -15.24 16.76 -14.04
C SER A 66 -15.68 18.16 -13.58
N LEU A 67 -14.93 19.20 -13.97
CA LEU A 67 -15.22 20.60 -13.67
C LEU A 67 -15.41 21.48 -14.92
N GLU A 68 -15.66 20.86 -16.08
CA GLU A 68 -16.10 21.56 -17.30
C GLU A 68 -17.52 21.15 -17.70
#